data_AF-A0A7L2FP87-F1
#
_entry.id   AF-A0A7L2FP87-F1
#
_cell.length_a   1.000
_cell.length_b   1.000
_cell.length_c   1.000
_cell.angle_alpha   90.00
_cell.angle_beta   90.00
_cell.angle_gamma   90.00
#
_symmetry.space_group_name_H-M   'P 1'
#
loop_
_entity.id
_entity.type
_entity.pdbx_description
1 polymer ?
#
loop_
_entity_poly.entity_id
_entity_poly.type
_entity_poly.pdbx_seq_one_letter_code
_entity_poly.pdbx_strand_id
1 'polypeptide(L)'
;AILIFCWVYVRKYQSRRESEVISTITAIFALAVALITSALLPVDIFLVSYMKNQNGTFKVWADANVSRQIEDTVLYGYYTLYSIILFCVFLWIPFVYFYYEEKEEDDGNTCSQVKTALKYTLGFITVCAVLLLIGAFVPLDIPNKKNSTEWEKVKLLFEEFGSSHGLTALSFSISSLTVIGMLAAITYTAYGMSALPLNLIKGTTSASYERLENTEDIEEVEQHLLRIKSKCRDGRPLSSRDRRTLQQLEERLRTLRRRERHLESIEKSWWTKACEAIRPLKIVWGVFFIIVALLFTVSLFLSNLDKALHSAGFDSGFIILGTNLTNPLNMLLPVLQRVFPLDYILITTIVMYFIFTSMAGIRNMGIWFFWTRLYKIRRGKTRPQALLFLCMILLLIVLHTSYMIYSLAPQYVMYGSQKYLVQWGVIVATYNPLGNIFRSLLYVSILFPFNLDQCIVTRTYLFLHKFWFFSAAYYFGNWAFIAVFLIGLIVSCCKGKKSVIEGEVDDDDSDMSDDELSVYYH
;
A
#
# COMPACT_ATOMS: atom_id res chain seq x y z
N ALA A 1 -1.23 6.75 -18.68
CA ALA A 1 -0.79 5.44 -18.14
C ALA A 1 -1.53 5.04 -16.87
N ILE A 2 -1.48 5.82 -15.78
CA ILE A 2 -2.14 5.50 -14.50
C ILE A 2 -3.63 5.15 -14.66
N LEU A 3 -4.41 6.02 -15.32
CA LEU A 3 -5.85 5.76 -15.54
C LEU A 3 -6.13 4.49 -16.34
N ILE A 4 -5.29 4.18 -17.33
CA ILE A 4 -5.41 2.95 -18.13
C ILE A 4 -5.16 1.74 -17.23
N PHE A 5 -4.11 1.78 -16.40
CA PHE A 5 -3.84 0.73 -15.43
C PHE A 5 -5.01 0.56 -14.45
N CYS A 6 -5.53 1.65 -13.88
CA CYS A 6 -6.68 1.58 -12.97
C CYS A 6 -7.91 0.97 -13.63
N TRP A 7 -8.22 1.38 -14.86
CA TRP A 7 -9.35 0.86 -15.62
C TRP A 7 -9.20 -0.63 -15.91
N VAL A 8 -8.03 -1.06 -16.40
CA VAL A 8 -7.74 -2.48 -16.66
C VAL A 8 -7.80 -3.30 -15.37
N TYR A 9 -7.23 -2.78 -14.29
CA TYR A 9 -7.21 -3.47 -13.00
C TYR A 9 -8.62 -3.65 -12.44
N VAL A 10 -9.43 -2.59 -12.39
CA VAL A 10 -10.81 -2.65 -11.90
C VAL A 10 -11.66 -3.60 -12.75
N ARG A 11 -11.63 -3.44 -14.09
CA ARG A 11 -12.37 -4.31 -15.03
C ARG A 11 -12.00 -5.78 -14.90
N LYS A 12 -10.76 -6.09 -14.52
CA LYS A 12 -10.28 -7.47 -14.36
C LYS A 12 -10.88 -8.19 -13.15
N TYR A 13 -11.17 -7.47 -12.06
CA TYR A 13 -11.69 -8.07 -10.83
C TYR A 13 -13.20 -7.95 -10.69
N GLN A 14 -13.76 -6.85 -11.19
CA GLN A 14 -15.19 -6.54 -11.13
C GLN A 14 -16.09 -7.71 -11.60
N SER A 15 -17.16 -7.98 -10.84
CA SER A 15 -18.23 -8.89 -11.23
C SER A 15 -18.91 -8.44 -12.52
N ARG A 16 -19.11 -9.35 -13.47
CA ARG A 16 -19.86 -9.05 -14.72
C ARG A 16 -21.37 -8.92 -14.49
N ARG A 17 -21.91 -9.51 -13.42
CA ARG A 17 -23.36 -9.61 -13.17
C ARG A 17 -23.90 -8.44 -12.33
N GLU A 18 -23.15 -8.05 -11.30
CA GLU A 18 -23.55 -7.05 -10.29
C GLU A 18 -22.83 -5.70 -10.51
N SER A 19 -22.48 -5.41 -11.76
CA SER A 19 -21.58 -4.32 -12.14
C SER A 19 -22.31 -2.97 -12.19
N GLU A 20 -22.02 -2.06 -11.25
CA GLU A 20 -22.57 -0.70 -11.23
C GLU A 20 -21.58 0.39 -11.65
N VAL A 21 -22.03 1.31 -12.50
CA VAL A 21 -21.17 2.35 -13.11
C VAL A 21 -20.56 3.27 -12.04
N ILE A 22 -21.36 3.72 -11.07
CA ILE A 22 -20.90 4.66 -10.02
C ILE A 22 -19.80 4.04 -9.15
N SER A 23 -19.95 2.77 -8.78
CA SER A 23 -18.93 2.05 -7.99
C SER A 23 -17.64 1.85 -8.79
N THR A 24 -17.73 1.53 -10.08
CA THR A 24 -16.54 1.38 -10.93
C THR A 24 -15.76 2.68 -11.10
N ILE A 25 -16.45 3.79 -11.37
CA ILE A 25 -15.83 5.11 -11.50
C ILE A 25 -15.14 5.48 -10.19
N THR A 26 -15.82 5.22 -9.07
CA THR A 26 -15.27 5.48 -7.73
C THR A 26 -14.02 4.64 -7.44
N ALA A 27 -14.03 3.36 -7.76
CA ALA A 27 -12.87 2.49 -7.59
C ALA A 27 -11.68 2.93 -8.48
N ILE A 28 -11.94 3.28 -9.75
CA ILE A 28 -10.92 3.78 -10.68
C ILE A 28 -10.34 5.10 -10.17
N PHE A 29 -11.21 6.02 -9.72
CA PHE A 29 -10.81 7.32 -9.19
C PHE A 29 -9.97 7.18 -7.92
N ALA A 30 -10.43 6.42 -6.93
CA ALA A 30 -9.70 6.18 -5.69
C ALA A 30 -8.33 5.53 -5.94
N LEU A 31 -8.26 4.54 -6.83
CA LEU A 31 -7.02 3.90 -7.23
C LEU A 31 -6.08 4.88 -7.96
N ALA A 32 -6.61 5.74 -8.82
CA ALA A 32 -5.83 6.75 -9.51
C ALA A 32 -5.26 7.79 -8.54
N VAL A 33 -6.06 8.27 -7.58
CA VAL A 33 -5.61 9.19 -6.52
C VAL A 33 -4.47 8.57 -5.71
N ALA A 34 -4.59 7.28 -5.34
CA ALA A 34 -3.52 6.58 -4.63
C ALA A 34 -2.23 6.55 -5.47
N LEU A 35 -2.30 6.14 -6.74
CA LEU A 35 -1.14 6.07 -7.62
C LEU A 35 -0.51 7.44 -7.92
N ILE A 36 -1.31 8.48 -8.09
CA ILE A 36 -0.82 9.87 -8.29
C ILE A 36 -0.11 10.36 -7.03
N THR A 37 -0.70 10.13 -5.85
CA THR A 37 -0.09 10.49 -4.56
C THR A 37 1.26 9.80 -4.38
N SER A 38 1.34 8.53 -4.75
CA SER A 38 2.60 7.77 -4.69
C SER A 38 3.64 8.25 -5.70
N ALA A 39 3.21 8.70 -6.88
CA ALA A 39 4.08 9.25 -7.92
C ALA A 39 4.59 10.65 -7.57
N LEU A 40 3.93 11.38 -6.67
CA LEU A 40 4.39 12.70 -6.22
C LEU A 40 5.69 12.60 -5.40
N LEU A 41 5.90 11.51 -4.65
CA LEU A 41 7.12 11.31 -3.85
C LEU A 41 8.42 11.35 -4.66
N PRO A 42 8.62 10.55 -5.72
CA PRO A 42 9.83 10.64 -6.55
C PRO A 42 9.95 11.99 -7.26
N VAL A 43 8.83 12.67 -7.57
CA VAL A 43 8.83 14.02 -8.15
C VAL A 43 9.34 15.06 -7.13
N ASP A 44 8.90 14.98 -5.87
CA ASP A 44 9.38 15.84 -4.76
C ASP A 44 10.90 15.67 -4.59
N ILE A 45 11.37 14.42 -4.50
CA ILE A 45 12.81 14.12 -4.38
C ILE A 45 13.60 14.66 -5.59
N PHE A 46 13.07 14.49 -6.81
CA PHE A 46 13.69 15.01 -8.02
C PHE A 46 13.78 16.54 -8.00
N LEU A 47 12.72 17.23 -7.62
CA LEU A 47 12.66 18.68 -7.66
C LEU A 47 13.62 19.30 -6.64
N VAL A 48 13.64 18.76 -5.41
CA VAL A 48 14.57 19.12 -4.34
C VAL A 48 16.03 18.90 -4.77
N SER A 49 16.29 17.83 -5.52
CA SER A 49 17.61 17.52 -6.10
C SER A 49 18.01 18.44 -7.26
N TYR A 50 17.05 18.74 -8.15
CA TYR A 50 17.29 19.43 -9.41
C TYR A 50 17.59 20.92 -9.25
N MET A 51 17.18 21.54 -8.14
CA MET A 51 17.48 22.95 -7.83
C MET A 51 18.97 23.22 -7.60
N LYS A 52 19.78 22.18 -7.33
CA LYS A 52 21.20 22.31 -7.01
C LYS A 52 22.14 21.81 -8.11
N ASN A 53 23.32 22.42 -8.16
CA ASN A 53 24.44 21.98 -8.98
C ASN A 53 25.23 20.87 -8.27
N GLN A 54 26.07 20.16 -9.01
CA GLN A 54 27.00 19.17 -8.44
C GLN A 54 27.97 19.79 -7.41
N ASN A 55 28.25 21.09 -7.55
CA ASN A 55 29.11 21.87 -6.64
C ASN A 55 28.38 22.33 -5.36
N GLY A 56 27.10 21.96 -5.19
CA GLY A 56 26.28 22.30 -4.03
C GLY A 56 25.66 23.70 -4.01
N THR A 57 25.99 24.53 -5.01
CA THR A 57 25.36 25.84 -5.22
C THR A 57 24.00 25.70 -5.90
N PHE A 58 23.08 26.65 -5.67
CA PHE A 58 21.84 26.72 -6.42
C PHE A 58 22.13 27.01 -7.90
N LYS A 59 21.29 26.47 -8.79
CA LYS A 59 21.33 26.82 -10.21
C LYS A 59 20.97 28.30 -10.39
N VAL A 60 21.50 28.93 -11.44
CA VAL A 60 21.29 30.38 -11.70
C VAL A 60 19.81 30.73 -11.85
N TRP A 61 18.98 29.81 -12.37
CA TRP A 61 17.54 30.00 -12.44
C TRP A 61 16.82 29.76 -11.10
N ALA A 62 17.45 29.08 -10.16
CA ALA A 62 16.92 28.73 -8.85
C ALA A 62 17.29 29.81 -7.81
N ASP A 63 17.01 31.07 -8.16
CA ASP A 63 17.05 32.18 -7.19
C ASP A 63 16.05 31.93 -6.05
N ALA A 64 16.30 32.52 -4.88
CA ALA A 64 15.53 32.28 -3.65
C ALA A 64 14.02 32.49 -3.79
N ASN A 65 13.57 33.33 -4.74
CA ASN A 65 12.15 33.53 -5.02
C ASN A 65 11.55 32.38 -5.84
N VAL A 66 12.27 31.90 -6.86
CA VAL A 66 11.82 30.81 -7.74
C VAL A 66 11.83 29.47 -6.99
N SER A 67 12.85 29.22 -6.15
CA SER A 67 12.89 28.00 -5.34
C SER A 67 11.71 27.90 -4.37
N ARG A 68 11.33 29.02 -3.72
CA ARG A 68 10.15 29.09 -2.85
C ARG A 68 8.86 28.83 -3.60
N GLN A 69 8.68 29.42 -4.79
CA GLN A 69 7.49 29.16 -5.62
C GLN A 69 7.35 27.68 -6.00
N ILE A 70 8.46 27.04 -6.34
CA ILE A 70 8.49 25.61 -6.70
C ILE A 70 8.15 24.74 -5.48
N GLU A 71 8.73 25.06 -4.32
CA GLU A 71 8.44 24.37 -3.06
C GLU A 71 6.98 24.53 -2.63
N ASP A 72 6.42 25.75 -2.75
CA ASP A 72 5.02 26.04 -2.47
C ASP A 72 4.09 25.30 -3.43
N THR A 73 4.47 25.19 -4.71
CA THR A 73 3.70 24.44 -5.71
C THR A 73 3.60 22.96 -5.34
N VAL A 74 4.71 22.34 -4.92
CA VAL A 74 4.69 20.94 -4.44
C VAL A 74 3.89 20.81 -3.15
N LEU A 75 4.02 21.78 -2.23
CA LEU A 75 3.24 21.80 -0.99
C LEU A 75 1.73 21.85 -1.27
N TYR A 76 1.28 22.71 -2.19
CA TYR A 76 -0.12 22.74 -2.63
C TYR A 76 -0.54 21.45 -3.36
N GLY A 77 0.37 20.83 -4.10
CA GLY A 77 0.17 19.50 -4.68
C GLY A 77 -0.14 18.43 -3.62
N TYR A 78 0.65 18.38 -2.54
CA TYR A 78 0.35 17.49 -1.41
C TYR A 78 -0.94 17.86 -0.70
N TYR A 79 -1.19 19.16 -0.48
CA TYR A 79 -2.41 19.65 0.17
C TYR A 79 -3.67 19.20 -0.57
N THR A 80 -3.68 19.37 -1.90
CA THR A 80 -4.81 18.99 -2.75
C THR A 80 -5.01 17.47 -2.78
N LEU A 81 -3.95 16.69 -3.01
CA LEU A 81 -4.05 15.23 -3.04
C LEU A 81 -4.47 14.63 -1.69
N TYR A 82 -3.91 15.10 -0.58
CA TYR A 82 -4.29 14.65 0.75
C TYR A 82 -5.71 15.06 1.14
N SER A 83 -6.17 16.24 0.72
CA SER A 83 -7.57 16.64 0.88
C SER A 83 -8.51 15.75 0.08
N ILE A 84 -8.14 15.40 -1.16
CA ILE A 84 -8.90 14.45 -1.99
C ILE A 84 -8.91 13.06 -1.34
N ILE A 85 -7.82 12.63 -0.73
CA ILE A 85 -7.76 11.37 0.03
C ILE A 85 -8.73 11.39 1.21
N LEU A 86 -8.74 12.45 2.03
CA LEU A 86 -9.68 12.59 3.15
C LEU A 86 -11.13 12.57 2.65
N PHE A 87 -11.42 13.29 1.57
CA PHE A 87 -12.72 13.28 0.92
C PHE A 87 -13.10 11.87 0.43
N CYS A 88 -12.17 11.13 -0.20
CA CYS A 88 -12.43 9.78 -0.68
C CYS A 88 -12.74 8.83 0.49
N VAL A 89 -11.93 8.85 1.55
CA VAL A 89 -12.03 7.91 2.68
C VAL A 89 -13.24 8.18 3.56
N PHE A 90 -13.55 9.44 3.86
CA PHE A 90 -14.60 9.79 4.82
C PHE A 90 -15.93 10.21 4.21
N LEU A 91 -15.97 10.55 2.92
CA LEU A 91 -17.21 10.98 2.26
C LEU A 91 -17.57 10.05 1.09
N TRP A 92 -16.74 10.03 0.06
CA TRP A 92 -17.14 9.48 -1.24
C TRP A 92 -17.22 7.95 -1.26
N ILE A 93 -16.21 7.23 -0.76
CA ILE A 93 -16.22 5.76 -0.70
C ILE A 93 -17.34 5.25 0.23
N PRO A 94 -17.48 5.77 1.48
CA PRO A 94 -18.60 5.38 2.33
C PRO A 94 -19.97 5.66 1.68
N PHE A 95 -20.12 6.80 0.99
CA PHE A 95 -21.38 7.14 0.32
C PHE A 95 -21.75 6.12 -0.75
N VAL A 96 -20.81 5.82 -1.65
CA VAL A 96 -21.04 4.86 -2.73
C VAL A 96 -21.22 3.44 -2.18
N TYR A 97 -20.56 3.10 -1.07
CA TYR A 97 -20.76 1.84 -0.37
C TYR A 97 -22.20 1.68 0.13
N PHE A 98 -22.70 2.61 0.95
CA PHE A 98 -24.06 2.53 1.51
C PHE A 98 -25.15 2.71 0.45
N TYR A 99 -24.88 3.51 -0.58
CA TYR A 99 -25.79 3.66 -1.71
C TYR A 99 -25.99 2.33 -2.46
N TYR A 100 -24.94 1.52 -2.57
CA TYR A 100 -25.02 0.21 -3.23
C TYR A 100 -25.67 -0.85 -2.32
N GLU A 101 -25.37 -0.87 -1.03
CA GLU A 101 -25.99 -1.79 -0.06
C GLU A 101 -27.52 -1.63 -0.04
N GLU A 102 -28.02 -0.40 0.06
CA GLU A 102 -29.47 -0.14 0.12
C GLU A 102 -30.19 -0.56 -1.17
N LYS A 103 -29.49 -0.54 -2.32
CA LYS A 103 -30.06 -0.97 -3.60
C LYS A 103 -30.30 -2.49 -3.65
N GLU A 104 -29.51 -3.30 -2.95
CA GLU A 104 -29.72 -4.75 -2.90
C GLU A 104 -30.93 -5.12 -2.02
N GLU A 105 -31.28 -4.28 -1.03
CA GLU A 105 -32.37 -4.58 -0.09
C GLU A 105 -33.75 -4.04 -0.54
N ASP A 106 -33.81 -2.92 -1.28
CA ASP A 106 -35.08 -2.22 -1.55
C ASP A 106 -35.23 -1.77 -3.03
N ASP A 107 -36.27 -2.26 -3.74
CA ASP A 107 -36.73 -1.81 -5.07
C ASP A 107 -37.37 -0.38 -5.04
N GLY A 108 -37.11 0.37 -3.98
CA GLY A 108 -37.73 1.65 -3.66
C GLY A 108 -37.22 2.86 -4.44
N ASN A 109 -37.91 3.99 -4.27
CA ASN A 109 -37.62 5.27 -4.92
C ASN A 109 -36.18 5.76 -4.64
N THR A 110 -35.42 6.08 -5.70
CA THR A 110 -34.00 6.53 -5.67
C THR A 110 -33.70 7.65 -4.66
N CYS A 111 -34.67 8.54 -4.40
CA CYS A 111 -34.52 9.63 -3.44
C CYS A 111 -34.41 9.14 -1.98
N SER A 112 -35.10 8.05 -1.63
CA SER A 112 -35.01 7.43 -0.30
C SER A 112 -33.62 6.81 -0.09
N GLN A 113 -33.12 6.09 -1.10
CA GLN A 113 -31.80 5.45 -1.08
C GLN A 113 -30.68 6.46 -0.84
N VAL A 114 -30.69 7.59 -1.55
CA VAL A 114 -29.70 8.66 -1.37
C VAL A 114 -29.77 9.26 0.04
N LYS A 115 -30.97 9.42 0.60
CA LYS A 115 -31.16 9.97 1.94
C LYS A 115 -30.64 9.01 3.02
N THR A 116 -30.89 7.71 2.86
CA THR A 116 -30.37 6.67 3.77
C THR A 116 -28.84 6.60 3.69
N ALA A 117 -28.27 6.55 2.47
CA ALA A 117 -26.83 6.56 2.28
C ALA A 117 -26.18 7.81 2.89
N LEU A 118 -26.74 9.00 2.68
CA LEU A 118 -26.26 10.24 3.30
C LEU A 118 -26.28 10.18 4.83
N LYS A 119 -27.34 9.64 5.43
CA LYS A 119 -27.46 9.49 6.89
C LYS A 119 -26.31 8.65 7.46
N TYR A 120 -25.96 7.53 6.83
CA TYR A 120 -24.84 6.70 7.29
C TYR A 120 -23.47 7.34 7.03
N THR A 121 -23.31 8.05 5.92
CA THR A 121 -22.05 8.80 5.65
C THR A 121 -21.78 9.92 6.63
N LEU A 122 -22.84 10.51 7.21
CA LEU A 122 -22.70 11.57 8.20
C LEU A 122 -21.88 11.12 9.41
N GLY A 123 -21.93 9.83 9.76
CA GLY A 123 -21.06 9.24 10.80
C GLY A 123 -19.58 9.37 10.46
N PHE A 124 -19.19 9.05 9.22
CA PHE A 124 -17.82 9.16 8.74
C PHE A 124 -17.36 10.62 8.62
N ILE A 125 -18.25 11.51 8.19
CA ILE A 125 -17.99 12.96 8.16
C ILE A 125 -17.74 13.48 9.57
N THR A 126 -18.53 13.04 10.55
CA THR A 126 -18.35 13.40 11.97
C THR A 126 -16.98 12.97 12.47
N VAL A 127 -16.55 11.73 12.15
CA VAL A 127 -15.19 11.26 12.50
C VAL A 127 -14.11 12.12 11.84
N CYS A 128 -14.26 12.48 10.57
CA CYS A 128 -13.33 13.37 9.86
C CYS A 128 -13.27 14.76 10.51
N ALA A 129 -14.42 15.33 10.87
CA ALA A 129 -14.50 16.61 11.55
C ALA A 129 -13.79 16.55 12.92
N VAL A 130 -13.99 15.48 13.69
CA VAL A 130 -13.30 15.27 14.96
C VAL A 130 -11.79 15.15 14.76
N LEU A 131 -11.31 14.39 13.77
CA LEU A 131 -9.88 14.29 13.47
C LEU A 131 -9.26 15.64 13.07
N LEU A 132 -9.94 16.41 12.22
CA LEU A 132 -9.49 17.75 11.83
C LEU A 132 -9.51 18.73 13.00
N LEU A 133 -10.53 18.68 13.87
CA LEU A 133 -10.59 19.49 15.08
C LEU A 133 -9.44 19.15 16.02
N ILE A 134 -9.22 17.86 16.33
CA ILE A 134 -8.08 17.44 17.14
C ILE A 134 -6.79 17.96 16.52
N GLY A 135 -6.58 17.74 15.21
CA GLY A 135 -5.41 18.23 14.51
C GLY A 135 -5.22 19.75 14.53
N ALA A 136 -6.31 20.53 14.55
CA ALA A 136 -6.25 21.98 14.67
C ALA A 136 -5.80 22.42 16.07
N PHE A 137 -6.17 21.67 17.11
CA PHE A 137 -5.92 22.00 18.52
C PHE A 137 -4.75 21.24 19.17
N VAL A 138 -4.10 20.29 18.48
CA VAL A 138 -2.95 19.56 19.04
C VAL A 138 -1.78 20.54 19.24
N PRO A 139 -1.28 20.72 20.48
CA PRO A 139 -0.12 21.55 20.74
C PRO A 139 1.12 20.88 20.15
N LEU A 140 1.84 21.60 19.30
CA LEU A 140 3.07 21.13 18.64
C LEU A 140 4.33 21.39 19.48
N ASP A 141 4.27 22.33 20.42
CA ASP A 141 5.41 22.72 21.22
C ASP A 141 5.47 21.98 22.56
N ILE A 142 6.65 21.46 22.87
CA ILE A 142 7.02 21.04 24.23
C ILE A 142 6.86 22.29 25.11
N PRO A 143 6.09 22.24 26.21
CA PRO A 143 5.76 23.43 26.97
C PRO A 143 7.02 23.99 27.63
N ASN A 144 7.64 24.99 27.00
CA ASN A 144 8.61 25.85 27.67
C ASN A 144 7.83 26.83 28.56
N LYS A 145 7.57 26.35 29.77
CA LYS A 145 7.24 27.06 31.00
C LYS A 145 7.22 28.60 30.89
N LYS A 146 6.05 29.18 30.61
CA LYS A 146 5.68 30.52 31.08
C LYS A 146 4.22 30.55 31.51
N ASN A 147 3.98 31.15 32.67
CA ASN A 147 2.67 31.41 33.26
C ASN A 147 1.86 32.34 32.36
N SER A 148 1.14 31.80 31.38
CA SER A 148 0.08 32.53 30.66
C SER A 148 -1.28 31.94 31.00
N THR A 149 -2.28 32.82 31.09
CA THR A 149 -3.66 32.43 31.39
C THR A 149 -4.24 31.64 30.22
N GLU A 150 -5.00 30.59 30.51
CA GLU A 150 -5.59 29.69 29.51
C GLU A 150 -6.43 30.44 28.45
N TRP A 151 -6.96 31.61 28.78
CA TRP A 151 -7.79 32.41 27.89
C TRP A 151 -7.02 33.27 26.87
N GLU A 152 -5.79 33.68 27.20
CA GLU A 152 -4.89 34.32 26.23
C GLU A 152 -4.35 33.30 25.23
N LYS A 153 -4.08 32.07 25.66
CA LYS A 153 -3.72 30.96 24.74
C LYS A 153 -4.86 30.69 23.75
N VAL A 154 -6.11 30.66 24.21
CA VAL A 154 -7.28 30.48 23.33
C VAL A 154 -7.45 31.65 22.35
N LYS A 155 -7.25 32.90 22.77
CA LYS A 155 -7.30 34.05 21.84
C LYS A 155 -6.17 34.06 20.81
N LEU A 156 -4.94 33.74 21.22
CA LEU A 156 -3.80 33.61 20.31
C LEU A 156 -4.04 32.49 19.29
N LEU A 157 -4.60 31.36 19.75
CA LEU A 157 -5.03 30.27 18.87
C LEU A 157 -6.10 30.74 17.85
N PHE A 158 -7.13 31.48 18.28
CA PHE A 158 -8.18 32.05 17.40
C PHE A 158 -7.69 33.07 16.37
N GLU A 159 -6.63 33.81 16.67
CA GLU A 159 -6.03 34.77 15.74
C GLU A 159 -5.08 34.05 14.74
N GLU A 160 -4.45 32.96 15.17
CA GLU A 160 -3.57 32.11 14.36
C GLU A 160 -4.35 31.10 13.47
N PHE A 161 -5.61 30.81 13.83
CA PHE A 161 -6.59 30.07 13.00
C PHE A 161 -6.77 30.67 11.59
N GLY A 162 -6.52 31.97 11.41
CA GLY A 162 -6.72 32.69 10.15
C GLY A 162 -5.56 32.62 9.15
N SER A 163 -4.34 32.21 9.56
CA SER A 163 -3.12 32.42 8.74
C SER A 163 -2.42 31.14 8.25
N SER A 164 -2.35 30.04 9.02
CA SER A 164 -1.59 28.85 8.56
C SER A 164 -1.92 27.45 9.17
N HIS A 165 -2.93 27.30 10.04
CA HIS A 165 -3.18 26.03 10.76
C HIS A 165 -3.97 24.94 10.02
N GLY A 166 -4.58 25.21 8.86
CA GLY A 166 -5.19 24.15 8.02
C GLY A 166 -4.21 23.04 7.65
N LEU A 167 -2.92 23.39 7.55
CA LEU A 167 -1.82 22.45 7.36
C LEU A 167 -1.67 21.47 8.53
N THR A 168 -1.75 21.97 9.77
CA THR A 168 -1.58 21.15 10.98
C THR A 168 -2.75 20.17 11.12
N ALA A 169 -3.98 20.66 10.94
CA ALA A 169 -5.19 19.82 10.96
C ALA A 169 -5.12 18.69 9.93
N LEU A 170 -4.78 19.02 8.67
CA LEU A 170 -4.63 18.04 7.61
C LEU A 170 -3.49 17.07 7.90
N SER A 171 -2.33 17.55 8.34
CA SER A 171 -1.19 16.69 8.67
C SER A 171 -1.49 15.68 9.78
N PHE A 172 -2.29 16.07 10.79
CA PHE A 172 -2.74 15.18 11.86
C PHE A 172 -3.71 14.12 11.35
N SER A 173 -4.71 14.52 10.55
CA SER A 173 -5.67 13.58 9.97
C SER A 173 -4.98 12.57 9.04
N ILE A 174 -4.05 13.03 8.22
CA ILE A 174 -3.23 12.16 7.35
C ILE A 174 -2.34 11.25 8.18
N SER A 175 -1.69 11.76 9.23
CA SER A 175 -0.87 10.96 10.14
C SER A 175 -1.69 9.94 10.95
N SER A 176 -2.98 10.19 11.15
CA SER A 176 -3.89 9.21 11.75
C SER A 176 -4.24 8.10 10.74
N LEU A 177 -4.54 8.48 9.50
CA LEU A 177 -4.86 7.53 8.42
C LEU A 177 -3.65 6.64 8.06
N THR A 178 -2.43 7.16 8.09
CA THR A 178 -1.19 6.39 7.89
C THR A 178 -0.97 5.34 8.98
N VAL A 179 -1.40 5.56 10.22
CA VAL A 179 -1.35 4.53 11.27
C VAL A 179 -2.30 3.38 10.93
N ILE A 180 -3.50 3.69 10.45
CA ILE A 180 -4.43 2.66 9.94
C ILE A 180 -3.82 1.96 8.71
N GLY A 181 -3.22 2.72 7.80
CA GLY A 181 -2.48 2.21 6.64
C GLY A 181 -1.29 1.34 7.00
N MET A 182 -0.62 1.61 8.13
CA MET A 182 0.46 0.81 8.67
C MET A 182 -0.05 -0.55 9.11
N LEU A 183 -1.17 -0.61 9.85
CA LEU A 183 -1.79 -1.88 10.23
C LEU A 183 -2.17 -2.70 8.99
N ALA A 184 -2.75 -2.04 7.98
CA ALA A 184 -3.07 -2.68 6.69
C ALA A 184 -1.80 -3.13 5.92
N ALA A 185 -0.70 -2.40 5.99
CA ALA A 185 0.55 -2.77 5.35
C ALA A 185 1.23 -3.95 6.06
N ILE A 186 1.21 -3.98 7.39
CA ILE A 186 1.72 -5.09 8.18
C ILE A 186 0.95 -6.38 7.84
N THR A 187 -0.38 -6.32 7.72
CA THR A 187 -1.17 -7.51 7.39
C THR A 187 -1.03 -7.91 5.92
N TYR A 188 -1.26 -6.99 4.99
CA TYR A 188 -1.37 -7.32 3.57
C TYR A 188 -0.05 -7.18 2.81
N THR A 189 0.72 -6.11 3.04
CA THR A 189 1.98 -5.89 2.30
C THR A 189 3.05 -6.85 2.78
N ALA A 190 3.24 -7.04 4.09
CA ALA A 190 4.26 -7.97 4.61
C ALA A 190 3.98 -9.42 4.19
N TYR A 191 2.72 -9.87 4.29
CA TYR A 191 2.29 -11.16 3.77
C TYR A 191 2.40 -11.23 2.23
N GLY A 192 2.06 -10.15 1.53
CA GLY A 192 2.18 -10.06 0.07
C GLY A 192 3.61 -10.20 -0.43
N MET A 193 4.58 -9.59 0.25
CA MET A 193 6.00 -9.67 -0.08
C MET A 193 6.56 -11.10 0.07
N SER A 194 6.01 -11.91 0.97
CA SER A 194 6.41 -13.32 1.12
C SER A 194 5.61 -14.24 0.20
N ALA A 195 4.29 -14.08 0.14
CA ALA A 195 3.41 -14.95 -0.61
C ALA A 195 3.53 -14.77 -2.14
N LEU A 196 3.69 -13.55 -2.66
CA LEU A 196 3.80 -13.31 -4.10
C LEU A 196 4.95 -14.10 -4.75
N PRO A 197 6.20 -13.99 -4.28
CA PRO A 197 7.31 -14.73 -4.91
C PRO A 197 7.17 -16.23 -4.74
N LEU A 198 6.77 -16.70 -3.56
CA LEU A 198 6.62 -18.14 -3.30
C LEU A 198 5.51 -18.77 -4.14
N ASN A 199 4.41 -18.04 -4.36
CA ASN A 199 3.37 -18.48 -5.29
C ASN A 199 3.85 -18.49 -6.75
N LEU A 200 4.76 -17.59 -7.14
CA LEU A 200 5.36 -17.62 -8.49
C LEU A 200 6.29 -18.82 -8.68
N ILE A 201 7.07 -19.18 -7.65
CA ILE A 201 7.98 -20.33 -7.67
C ILE A 201 7.20 -21.65 -7.67
N LYS A 202 6.33 -21.84 -6.67
CA LYS A 202 5.52 -23.06 -6.52
C LYS A 202 4.51 -23.23 -7.63
N GLY A 203 3.95 -22.12 -8.08
CA GLY A 203 2.87 -22.01 -9.06
C GLY A 203 1.68 -22.92 -8.77
N THR A 204 0.93 -23.24 -9.82
CA THR A 204 -0.26 -24.09 -9.72
C THR A 204 0.10 -25.56 -9.92
N THR A 205 -0.76 -26.42 -9.40
CA THR A 205 -0.90 -27.82 -9.81
C THR A 205 -1.17 -27.92 -11.32
N SER A 206 -0.91 -29.07 -11.93
CA SER A 206 -1.21 -29.30 -13.35
C SER A 206 -2.69 -29.62 -13.53
N ALA A 207 -3.35 -28.97 -14.50
CA ALA A 207 -4.77 -29.17 -14.78
C ALA A 207 -5.10 -30.64 -15.06
N SER A 208 -4.25 -31.36 -15.79
CA SER A 208 -4.44 -32.80 -16.08
C SER A 208 -4.38 -33.67 -14.82
N TYR A 209 -3.57 -33.31 -13.82
CA TYR A 209 -3.50 -34.04 -12.55
C TYR A 209 -4.73 -33.79 -11.70
N GLU A 210 -5.15 -32.52 -11.56
CA GLU A 210 -6.40 -32.19 -10.85
C GLU A 210 -7.63 -32.80 -11.52
N ARG A 211 -7.61 -32.93 -12.85
CA ARG A 211 -8.69 -33.60 -13.58
C ARG A 211 -8.74 -35.07 -13.24
N LEU A 212 -7.59 -35.75 -13.19
CA LEU A 212 -7.53 -37.16 -12.80
C LEU A 212 -8.06 -37.36 -11.38
N GLU A 213 -7.60 -36.55 -10.41
CA GLU A 213 -8.08 -36.58 -9.02
C GLU A 213 -9.60 -36.32 -8.93
N ASN A 214 -10.10 -35.33 -9.68
CA ASN A 214 -11.53 -35.01 -9.71
C ASN A 214 -12.36 -36.12 -10.39
N THR A 215 -11.82 -36.84 -11.37
CA THR A 215 -12.47 -38.02 -11.97
C THR A 215 -12.55 -39.18 -10.99
N GLU A 216 -11.48 -39.43 -10.22
CA GLU A 216 -11.48 -40.45 -9.14
C GLU A 216 -12.54 -40.11 -8.06
N ASP A 217 -12.63 -38.85 -7.64
CA ASP A 217 -13.65 -38.37 -6.70
C ASP A 217 -15.08 -38.57 -7.23
N ILE A 218 -15.31 -38.32 -8.54
CA ILE A 218 -16.62 -38.55 -9.18
C ILE A 218 -16.99 -40.03 -9.11
N GLU A 219 -16.05 -40.92 -9.44
CA GLU A 219 -16.26 -42.37 -9.39
C GLU A 219 -16.57 -42.85 -7.97
N GLU A 220 -15.86 -42.36 -6.95
CA GLU A 220 -16.12 -42.71 -5.55
C GLU A 220 -17.54 -42.27 -5.12
N VAL A 221 -17.93 -41.03 -5.44
CA VAL A 221 -19.26 -40.50 -5.12
C VAL A 221 -20.36 -41.26 -5.85
N GLU A 222 -20.17 -41.60 -7.14
CA GLU A 222 -21.13 -42.40 -7.91
C GLU A 222 -21.28 -43.81 -7.32
N GLN A 223 -20.19 -44.45 -6.89
CA GLN A 223 -20.24 -45.75 -6.20
C GLN A 223 -21.01 -45.65 -4.88
N HIS A 224 -20.78 -44.62 -4.07
CA HIS A 224 -21.52 -44.38 -2.83
C HIS A 224 -23.02 -44.18 -3.08
N LEU A 225 -23.35 -43.43 -4.13
CA LEU A 225 -24.73 -43.16 -4.53
C LEU A 225 -25.43 -44.44 -5.02
N LEU A 226 -24.74 -45.30 -5.78
CA LEU A 226 -25.22 -46.62 -6.17
C LEU A 226 -25.44 -47.54 -4.96
N ARG A 227 -24.53 -47.55 -3.98
CA ARG A 227 -24.68 -48.34 -2.73
C ARG A 227 -25.88 -47.88 -1.89
N ILE A 228 -26.22 -46.59 -1.89
CA ILE A 228 -27.41 -46.10 -1.19
C ILE A 228 -28.66 -46.46 -1.99
N LYS A 229 -28.66 -46.23 -3.31
CA LYS A 229 -29.78 -46.59 -4.18
C LYS A 229 -30.07 -48.10 -4.18
N SER A 230 -29.05 -48.95 -4.03
CA SER A 230 -29.25 -50.40 -3.95
C SER A 230 -30.01 -50.82 -2.68
N LYS A 231 -29.87 -50.10 -1.56
CA LYS A 231 -30.69 -50.35 -0.34
C LYS A 231 -32.18 -50.08 -0.54
N CYS A 232 -32.54 -49.33 -1.59
CA CYS A 232 -33.92 -49.00 -1.93
C CYS A 232 -34.56 -50.01 -2.88
N ARG A 233 -33.78 -50.97 -3.40
CA ARG A 233 -34.27 -51.92 -4.41
C ARG A 233 -35.36 -52.85 -3.87
N ASP A 234 -35.42 -53.00 -2.55
CA ASP A 234 -36.42 -53.80 -1.83
C ASP A 234 -37.78 -53.09 -1.64
N GLY A 235 -37.99 -51.91 -2.25
CA GLY A 235 -39.24 -51.15 -2.17
C GLY A 235 -39.48 -50.43 -0.84
N ARG A 236 -38.53 -50.50 0.10
CA ARG A 236 -38.60 -49.78 1.39
C ARG A 236 -38.23 -48.31 1.20
N PRO A 237 -38.98 -47.38 1.82
CA PRO A 237 -38.63 -45.96 1.75
C PRO A 237 -37.27 -45.70 2.42
N LEU A 238 -36.47 -44.81 1.83
CA LEU A 238 -35.21 -44.35 2.40
C LEU A 238 -35.43 -43.78 3.81
N SER A 239 -34.52 -44.12 4.72
CA SER A 239 -34.42 -43.42 6.00
C SER A 239 -34.22 -41.92 5.76
N SER A 240 -34.77 -41.08 6.64
CA SER A 240 -34.63 -39.61 6.56
C SER A 240 -33.15 -39.17 6.56
N ARG A 241 -32.29 -39.92 7.24
CA ARG A 241 -30.83 -39.72 7.23
C ARG A 241 -30.23 -40.03 5.86
N ASP A 242 -30.57 -41.18 5.29
CA ASP A 242 -30.05 -41.62 3.99
C ASP A 242 -30.57 -40.74 2.83
N ARG A 243 -31.76 -40.14 2.98
CA ARG A 243 -32.28 -39.16 2.03
C ARG A 243 -31.48 -37.85 2.04
N ARG A 244 -31.08 -37.36 3.22
CA ARG A 244 -30.21 -36.18 3.35
C ARG A 244 -28.82 -36.44 2.81
N THR A 245 -28.24 -37.60 3.10
CA THR A 245 -26.90 -37.96 2.56
C THR A 245 -26.94 -38.12 1.04
N LEU A 246 -28.02 -38.67 0.48
CA LEU A 246 -28.22 -38.74 -0.97
C LEU A 246 -28.26 -37.34 -1.59
N GLN A 247 -29.01 -36.40 -1.01
CA GLN A 247 -29.05 -35.02 -1.49
C GLN A 247 -27.66 -34.35 -1.44
N GLN A 248 -26.93 -34.51 -0.33
CA GLN A 248 -25.56 -33.99 -0.20
C GLN A 248 -24.59 -34.60 -1.22
N LEU A 249 -24.71 -35.91 -1.50
CA LEU A 249 -23.91 -36.58 -2.51
C LEU A 249 -24.25 -36.13 -3.93
N GLU A 250 -25.54 -35.92 -4.24
CA GLU A 250 -25.98 -35.38 -5.53
C GLU A 250 -25.49 -33.94 -5.73
N GLU A 251 -25.54 -33.10 -4.70
CA GLU A 251 -24.97 -31.75 -4.73
C GLU A 251 -23.47 -31.79 -4.96
N ARG A 252 -22.73 -32.62 -4.20
CA ARG A 252 -21.29 -32.80 -4.38
C ARG A 252 -20.94 -33.33 -5.78
N LEU A 253 -21.74 -34.23 -6.34
CA LEU A 253 -21.54 -34.74 -7.69
C LEU A 253 -21.76 -33.64 -8.75
N ARG A 254 -22.74 -32.75 -8.54
CA ARG A 254 -22.93 -31.57 -9.41
C ARG A 254 -21.72 -30.63 -9.34
N THR A 255 -21.15 -30.38 -8.15
CA THR A 255 -19.97 -29.52 -8.01
C THR A 255 -18.73 -30.15 -8.64
N LEU A 256 -18.50 -31.44 -8.44
CA LEU A 256 -17.38 -32.18 -9.06
C LEU A 256 -17.48 -32.17 -10.60
N ARG A 257 -18.67 -32.40 -11.16
CA ARG A 257 -18.89 -32.29 -12.62
C ARG A 257 -18.73 -30.87 -13.15
N ARG A 258 -19.06 -29.83 -12.35
CA ARG A 258 -18.72 -28.44 -12.70
C ARG A 258 -17.21 -28.26 -12.76
N ARG A 259 -16.47 -28.71 -11.73
CA ARG A 259 -15.00 -28.64 -11.71
C ARG A 259 -14.37 -29.34 -12.91
N GLU A 260 -14.87 -30.53 -13.28
CA GLU A 260 -14.37 -31.28 -14.44
C GLU A 260 -14.50 -30.48 -15.74
N ARG A 261 -15.66 -29.86 -15.99
CA ARG A 261 -15.90 -29.03 -17.19
C ARG A 261 -14.91 -27.86 -17.28
N HIS A 262 -14.63 -27.19 -16.15
CA HIS A 262 -13.64 -26.11 -16.11
C HIS A 262 -12.22 -26.63 -16.36
N LEU A 263 -11.83 -27.75 -15.73
CA LEU A 263 -10.51 -28.36 -15.93
C LEU A 263 -10.28 -28.79 -17.37
N GLU A 264 -11.26 -29.43 -18.00
CA GLU A 264 -11.18 -29.84 -19.39
C GLU A 264 -11.00 -28.64 -20.33
N SER A 265 -11.71 -27.54 -20.05
CA SER A 265 -11.61 -26.32 -20.83
C SER A 265 -10.23 -25.66 -20.70
N ILE A 266 -9.67 -25.66 -19.49
CA ILE A 266 -8.33 -25.11 -19.21
C ILE A 266 -7.25 -25.98 -19.86
N GLU A 267 -7.40 -27.31 -19.80
CA GLU A 267 -6.48 -28.27 -20.42
C GLU A 267 -6.41 -28.11 -21.95
N LYS A 268 -7.55 -27.88 -22.61
CA LYS A 268 -7.61 -27.69 -24.07
C LYS A 268 -7.13 -26.31 -24.54
N SER A 269 -7.03 -25.33 -23.65
CA SER A 269 -6.71 -23.95 -24.02
C SER A 269 -5.26 -23.81 -24.49
N TRP A 270 -5.04 -23.16 -25.64
CA TRP A 270 -3.68 -22.91 -26.15
C TRP A 270 -2.87 -21.99 -25.22
N TRP A 271 -3.56 -21.18 -24.42
CA TRP A 271 -2.96 -20.28 -23.44
C TRP A 271 -2.26 -21.00 -22.28
N THR A 272 -2.67 -22.22 -21.93
CA THR A 272 -2.01 -22.99 -20.86
C THR A 272 -0.66 -23.52 -21.32
N LYS A 273 -0.57 -24.03 -22.55
CA LYS A 273 0.71 -24.42 -23.17
C LYS A 273 1.69 -23.23 -23.27
N ALA A 274 1.20 -22.06 -23.69
CA ALA A 274 2.01 -20.84 -23.69
C ALA A 274 2.43 -20.41 -22.26
N CYS A 275 1.54 -20.55 -21.27
CA CYS A 275 1.85 -20.27 -19.87
C CYS A 275 2.86 -21.24 -19.25
N GLU A 276 2.90 -22.48 -19.73
CA GLU A 276 3.85 -23.51 -19.33
C GLU A 276 5.25 -23.21 -19.88
N ALA A 277 5.35 -22.74 -21.14
CA ALA A 277 6.60 -22.24 -21.70
C ALA A 277 7.17 -21.01 -20.94
N ILE A 278 6.32 -20.17 -20.36
CA ILE A 278 6.72 -19.01 -19.54
C ILE A 278 7.08 -19.40 -18.10
N ARG A 279 6.92 -20.67 -17.71
CA ARG A 279 7.17 -21.14 -16.34
C ARG A 279 8.58 -20.89 -15.81
N PRO A 280 9.69 -21.17 -16.53
CA PRO A 280 11.03 -20.87 -16.02
C PRO A 280 11.20 -19.37 -15.73
N LEU A 281 10.64 -18.50 -16.57
CA LEU A 281 10.67 -17.05 -16.37
C LEU A 281 9.90 -16.65 -15.09
N LYS A 282 8.73 -17.26 -14.81
CA LYS A 282 8.00 -17.02 -13.55
C LYS A 282 8.81 -17.39 -12.31
N ILE A 283 9.57 -18.49 -12.37
CA ILE A 283 10.44 -18.92 -11.27
C ILE A 283 11.58 -17.92 -11.06
N VAL A 284 12.24 -17.46 -12.14
CA VAL A 284 13.29 -16.44 -12.08
C VAL A 284 12.77 -15.14 -11.44
N TRP A 285 11.60 -14.67 -11.87
CA TRP A 285 10.95 -13.51 -11.24
C TRP A 285 10.61 -13.74 -9.77
N GLY A 286 10.15 -14.94 -9.42
CA GLY A 286 9.90 -15.32 -8.03
C GLY A 286 11.17 -15.23 -7.17
N VAL A 287 12.28 -15.80 -7.62
CA VAL A 287 13.58 -15.72 -6.92
C VAL A 287 14.06 -14.27 -6.80
N PHE A 288 13.96 -13.49 -7.88
CA PHE A 288 14.29 -12.07 -7.86
C PHE A 288 13.49 -11.30 -6.79
N PHE A 289 12.17 -11.50 -6.73
CA PHE A 289 11.32 -10.85 -5.73
C PHE A 289 11.64 -11.28 -4.30
N ILE A 290 12.09 -12.52 -4.04
CA ILE A 290 12.58 -12.93 -2.70
C ILE A 290 13.83 -12.15 -2.34
N ILE A 291 14.80 -12.03 -3.25
CA ILE A 291 16.06 -11.30 -3.00
C ILE A 291 15.75 -9.83 -2.68
N VAL A 292 14.85 -9.21 -3.46
CA VAL A 292 14.39 -7.83 -3.23
C VAL A 292 13.67 -7.70 -1.89
N ALA A 293 12.79 -8.64 -1.53
CA ALA A 293 12.11 -8.64 -0.23
C ALA A 293 13.11 -8.71 0.93
N LEU A 294 14.10 -9.62 0.85
CA LEU A 294 15.15 -9.75 1.86
C LEU A 294 16.01 -8.48 1.96
N LEU A 295 16.34 -7.85 0.83
CA LEU A 295 17.04 -6.57 0.79
C LEU A 295 16.26 -5.50 1.57
N PHE A 296 14.94 -5.37 1.35
CA PHE A 296 14.11 -4.43 2.11
C PHE A 296 14.05 -4.76 3.60
N THR A 297 13.90 -6.04 3.96
CA THR A 297 13.86 -6.46 5.36
C THR A 297 15.18 -6.14 6.09
N VAL A 298 16.33 -6.44 5.47
CA VAL A 298 17.65 -6.12 6.05
C VAL A 298 17.84 -4.59 6.14
N SER A 299 17.41 -3.86 5.13
CA SER A 299 17.45 -2.38 5.10
C SER A 299 16.64 -1.76 6.25
N LEU A 300 15.39 -2.21 6.43
CA LEU A 300 14.52 -1.76 7.51
C LEU A 300 15.08 -2.16 8.87
N PHE A 301 15.59 -3.38 9.02
CA PHE A 301 16.19 -3.86 10.26
C PHE A 301 17.39 -2.98 10.67
N LEU A 302 18.32 -2.73 9.75
CA LEU A 302 19.50 -1.89 10.02
C LEU A 302 19.10 -0.43 10.34
N SER A 303 18.11 0.12 9.63
CA SER A 303 17.65 1.49 9.88
C SER A 303 16.94 1.64 11.22
N ASN A 304 16.14 0.64 11.62
CA ASN A 304 15.51 0.64 12.94
C ASN A 304 16.52 0.40 14.06
N LEU A 305 17.54 -0.43 13.82
CA LEU A 305 18.63 -0.63 14.77
C LEU A 305 19.42 0.68 14.98
N ASP A 306 19.68 1.43 13.90
CA ASP A 306 20.31 2.76 14.01
C ASP A 306 19.46 3.72 14.85
N LYS A 307 18.14 3.74 14.59
CA LYS A 307 17.17 4.49 15.39
C LYS A 307 17.16 4.09 16.87
N ALA A 308 17.29 2.80 17.16
CA ALA A 308 17.30 2.30 18.53
C ALA A 308 18.56 2.72 19.30
N LEU A 309 19.71 2.78 18.62
CA LEU A 309 21.01 3.02 19.26
C LEU A 309 21.38 4.50 19.36
N HIS A 310 21.00 5.31 18.36
CA HIS A 310 21.52 6.67 18.20
C HIS A 310 20.45 7.78 18.28
N SER A 311 19.16 7.43 18.41
CA SER A 311 18.11 8.45 18.53
C SER A 311 18.02 9.02 19.94
N ALA A 312 17.48 10.23 20.07
CA ALA A 312 17.14 10.87 21.34
C ALA A 312 15.98 10.19 22.12
N GLY A 313 15.69 8.91 21.83
CA GLY A 313 14.70 8.09 22.52
C GLY A 313 13.23 8.36 22.14
N PHE A 314 12.32 7.86 22.99
CA PHE A 314 10.87 7.85 22.78
C PHE A 314 10.29 9.26 22.63
N ASP A 315 10.74 10.22 23.45
CA ASP A 315 10.21 11.60 23.53
C ASP A 315 10.50 12.43 22.27
N SER A 316 11.39 11.95 21.40
CA SER A 316 11.73 12.56 20.10
C SER A 316 11.06 11.85 18.91
N GLY A 317 10.28 10.79 19.14
CA GLY A 317 9.66 10.02 18.07
C GLY A 317 10.62 9.14 17.26
N PHE A 318 11.80 8.82 17.81
CA PHE A 318 12.88 8.08 17.13
C PHE A 318 13.37 8.74 15.82
N ILE A 319 13.34 10.06 15.75
CA ILE A 319 13.79 10.82 14.58
C ILE A 319 15.31 10.95 14.61
N ILE A 320 15.95 10.49 13.54
CA ILE A 320 17.39 10.62 13.32
C ILE A 320 17.62 11.47 12.06
N LEU A 321 18.37 12.56 12.22
CA LEU A 321 18.74 13.46 11.13
C LEU A 321 20.02 13.00 10.38
N GLY A 322 20.79 12.05 10.94
CA GLY A 322 21.98 11.49 10.28
C GLY A 322 22.21 10.02 10.62
N THR A 323 22.39 9.17 9.62
CA THR A 323 22.60 7.72 9.81
C THR A 323 24.05 7.40 10.15
N ASN A 324 24.28 6.63 11.21
CA ASN A 324 25.60 6.10 11.55
C ASN A 324 25.80 4.68 11.02
N LEU A 325 24.74 3.86 11.01
CA LEU A 325 24.76 2.52 10.41
C LEU A 325 24.35 2.59 8.95
N THR A 326 25.22 2.08 8.07
CA THR A 326 24.99 2.12 6.63
C THR A 326 24.01 1.02 6.21
N ASN A 327 22.79 1.42 5.86
CA ASN A 327 21.79 0.56 5.22
C ASN A 327 22.16 0.32 3.73
N PRO A 328 22.05 -0.91 3.20
CA PRO A 328 22.41 -1.22 1.81
C PRO A 328 21.66 -0.38 0.77
N LEU A 329 20.37 -0.08 0.96
CA LEU A 329 19.63 0.79 0.03
C LEU A 329 20.09 2.24 0.09
N ASN A 330 20.41 2.71 1.30
CA ASN A 330 20.94 4.05 1.50
C ASN A 330 22.35 4.23 0.91
N MET A 331 23.12 3.14 0.76
CA MET A 331 24.39 3.14 0.03
C MET A 331 24.20 3.02 -1.50
N LEU A 332 23.23 2.21 -1.93
CA LEU A 332 22.97 1.94 -3.34
C LEU A 332 22.43 3.17 -4.08
N LEU A 333 21.42 3.84 -3.52
CA LEU A 333 20.73 4.96 -4.17
C LEU A 333 21.66 6.13 -4.56
N PRO A 334 22.56 6.62 -3.67
CA PRO A 334 23.53 7.66 -4.04
C PRO A 334 24.55 7.23 -5.10
N VAL A 335 24.84 5.93 -5.23
CA VAL A 335 25.73 5.41 -6.28
C VAL A 335 25.03 5.43 -7.63
N LEU A 336 23.77 4.99 -7.71
CA LEU A 336 22.97 5.05 -8.95
C LEU A 336 22.79 6.48 -9.44
N GLN A 337 22.73 7.43 -8.51
CA GLN A 337 22.60 8.86 -8.80
C GLN A 337 23.74 9.44 -9.65
N ARG A 338 24.89 8.75 -9.79
CA ARG A 338 25.94 9.15 -10.74
C ARG A 338 25.48 9.07 -12.20
N VAL A 339 24.52 8.21 -12.50
CA VAL A 339 23.98 7.99 -13.84
C VAL A 339 22.50 8.41 -13.84
N PHE A 340 22.26 9.65 -14.22
CA PHE A 340 20.91 10.18 -14.33
C PHE A 340 20.12 9.43 -15.43
N PRO A 341 18.86 8.99 -15.22
CA PRO A 341 17.98 9.12 -14.04
C PRO A 341 17.72 7.78 -13.29
N LEU A 342 18.74 6.93 -13.10
CA LEU A 342 18.56 5.55 -12.62
C LEU A 342 18.03 5.46 -11.17
N ASP A 343 18.40 6.39 -10.31
CA ASP A 343 17.95 6.53 -8.92
C ASP A 343 16.44 6.77 -8.80
N TYR A 344 15.89 7.64 -9.65
CA TYR A 344 14.44 7.90 -9.72
C TYR A 344 13.67 6.69 -10.23
N ILE A 345 14.18 6.01 -11.27
CA ILE A 345 13.59 4.78 -11.79
C ILE A 345 13.57 3.70 -10.69
N LEU A 346 14.65 3.59 -9.91
CA LEU A 346 14.74 2.64 -8.81
C LEU A 346 13.69 2.93 -7.74
N ILE A 347 13.53 4.18 -7.29
CA ILE A 347 12.50 4.52 -6.29
C ILE A 347 11.09 4.30 -6.81
N THR A 348 10.79 4.70 -8.04
CA THR A 348 9.48 4.40 -8.63
C THR A 348 9.25 2.89 -8.69
N THR A 349 10.28 2.09 -8.98
CA THR A 349 10.20 0.63 -8.97
C THR A 349 9.96 0.08 -7.56
N ILE A 350 10.63 0.62 -6.53
CA ILE A 350 10.42 0.25 -5.12
C ILE A 350 8.98 0.55 -4.69
N VAL A 351 8.49 1.75 -5.00
CA VAL A 351 7.09 2.16 -4.75
C VAL A 351 6.11 1.20 -5.41
N MET A 352 6.29 0.93 -6.71
CA MET A 352 5.43 0.01 -7.45
C MET A 352 5.49 -1.41 -6.89
N TYR A 353 6.67 -1.87 -6.46
CA TYR A 353 6.82 -3.16 -5.81
C TYR A 353 5.97 -3.27 -4.54
N PHE A 354 5.97 -2.26 -3.67
CA PHE A 354 5.10 -2.27 -2.49
C PHE A 354 3.63 -2.34 -2.87
N ILE A 355 3.19 -1.54 -3.84
CA ILE A 355 1.80 -1.55 -4.31
C ILE A 355 1.40 -2.93 -4.86
N PHE A 356 2.23 -3.53 -5.71
CA PHE A 356 1.96 -4.85 -6.29
C PHE A 356 1.94 -5.97 -5.24
N THR A 357 2.85 -5.92 -4.28
CA THR A 357 2.88 -6.89 -3.19
C THR A 357 1.66 -6.74 -2.27
N SER A 358 1.23 -5.52 -1.94
CA SER A 358 -0.03 -5.28 -1.23
C SER A 358 -1.23 -5.85 -1.98
N MET A 359 -1.38 -5.55 -3.28
CA MET A 359 -2.47 -6.10 -4.10
C MET A 359 -2.47 -7.63 -4.09
N ALA A 360 -1.29 -8.25 -4.19
CA ALA A 360 -1.17 -9.70 -4.12
C ALA A 360 -1.48 -10.28 -2.73
N GLY A 361 -1.13 -9.56 -1.66
CA GLY A 361 -1.46 -9.89 -0.29
C GLY A 361 -2.96 -9.88 -0.04
N ILE A 362 -3.64 -8.77 -0.37
CA ILE A 362 -5.10 -8.64 -0.23
C ILE A 362 -5.81 -9.74 -1.05
N ARG A 363 -5.35 -10.01 -2.28
CA ARG A 363 -5.91 -11.09 -3.11
C ARG A 363 -5.75 -12.48 -2.49
N ASN A 364 -4.56 -12.79 -1.96
CA ASN A 364 -4.26 -14.13 -1.45
C ASN A 364 -4.90 -14.39 -0.08
N MET A 365 -5.03 -13.38 0.76
CA MET A 365 -5.58 -13.49 2.11
C MET A 365 -7.10 -13.24 2.13
N GLY A 366 -7.61 -12.40 1.22
CA GLY A 366 -8.96 -11.81 1.30
C GLY A 366 -8.98 -10.58 2.19
N ILE A 367 -10.12 -9.89 2.25
CA ILE A 367 -10.33 -8.77 3.17
C ILE A 367 -10.84 -9.33 4.50
N TRP A 368 -10.04 -9.13 5.55
CA TRP A 368 -10.36 -9.56 6.91
C TRP A 368 -10.87 -8.39 7.74
N PHE A 369 -11.86 -8.66 8.58
CA PHE A 369 -12.31 -7.75 9.63
C PHE A 369 -12.23 -8.51 10.96
N PHE A 370 -11.29 -8.10 11.83
CA PHE A 370 -10.90 -8.85 13.03
C PHE A 370 -10.54 -10.31 12.72
N TRP A 371 -11.44 -11.25 13.01
CA TRP A 371 -11.21 -12.70 12.88
C TRP A 371 -12.06 -13.37 11.80
N THR A 372 -12.89 -12.59 11.10
CA THR A 372 -13.76 -13.10 10.03
C THR A 372 -13.32 -12.57 8.68
N ARG A 373 -13.33 -13.45 7.68
CA ARG A 373 -13.06 -13.07 6.28
C ARG A 373 -14.34 -12.47 5.70
N LEU A 374 -14.36 -11.15 5.57
CA LEU A 374 -15.52 -10.41 5.06
C LEU A 374 -15.70 -10.60 3.55
N TYR A 375 -14.62 -10.44 2.77
CA TYR A 375 -14.68 -10.58 1.32
C TYR A 375 -13.52 -11.42 0.76
N LYS A 376 -13.81 -12.34 -0.16
CA LYS A 376 -12.82 -13.06 -0.97
C LYS A 376 -12.70 -12.37 -2.33
N ILE A 377 -11.50 -11.90 -2.68
CA ILE A 377 -11.25 -11.24 -3.97
C ILE A 377 -10.99 -12.29 -5.05
N ARG A 378 -11.92 -12.38 -6.01
CA ARG A 378 -11.89 -13.30 -7.16
C ARG A 378 -11.83 -12.51 -8.46
N ARG A 379 -11.25 -13.09 -9.51
CA ARG A 379 -11.22 -12.43 -10.83
C ARG A 379 -12.61 -12.53 -11.46
N GLY A 380 -13.09 -11.42 -12.05
CA GLY A 380 -14.39 -11.37 -12.74
C GLY A 380 -15.63 -11.61 -11.88
N LYS A 381 -15.48 -11.78 -10.56
CA LYS A 381 -16.54 -12.16 -9.60
C LYS A 381 -16.51 -11.32 -8.31
N THR A 382 -15.69 -10.27 -8.19
CA THR A 382 -15.75 -9.43 -6.98
C THR A 382 -16.96 -8.50 -7.00
N ARG A 383 -17.74 -8.54 -5.91
CA ARG A 383 -18.80 -7.56 -5.67
C ARG A 383 -18.25 -6.12 -5.65
N PRO A 384 -19.04 -5.12 -6.08
CA PRO A 384 -18.61 -3.72 -6.08
C PRO A 384 -18.18 -3.21 -4.70
N GLN A 385 -18.88 -3.62 -3.63
CA GLN A 385 -18.52 -3.30 -2.24
C GLN A 385 -17.10 -3.76 -1.87
N ALA A 386 -16.77 -5.02 -2.18
CA ALA A 386 -15.45 -5.59 -1.92
C ALA A 386 -14.35 -4.84 -2.70
N LEU A 387 -14.66 -4.41 -3.92
CA LEU A 387 -13.76 -3.62 -4.75
C LEU A 387 -13.51 -2.22 -4.15
N LEU A 388 -14.56 -1.56 -3.64
CA LEU A 388 -14.43 -0.27 -2.94
C LEU A 388 -13.56 -0.39 -1.68
N PHE A 389 -13.78 -1.42 -0.87
CA PHE A 389 -12.93 -1.71 0.30
C PHE A 389 -11.48 -2.00 -0.09
N LEU A 390 -11.25 -2.76 -1.16
CA LEU A 390 -9.90 -3.00 -1.68
C LEU A 390 -9.22 -1.68 -2.05
N CYS A 391 -9.90 -0.79 -2.77
CA CYS A 391 -9.38 0.52 -3.14
C CYS A 391 -9.10 1.39 -1.92
N MET A 392 -9.98 1.38 -0.91
CA MET A 392 -9.78 2.10 0.34
C MET A 392 -8.55 1.60 1.10
N ILE A 393 -8.42 0.29 1.29
CA ILE A 393 -7.26 -0.34 1.95
C ILE A 393 -5.97 0.00 1.21
N LEU A 394 -5.98 -0.11 -0.12
CA LEU A 394 -4.81 0.20 -0.92
C LEU A 394 -4.41 1.68 -0.83
N LEU A 395 -5.39 2.59 -0.80
CA LEU A 395 -5.14 4.03 -0.60
C LEU A 395 -4.44 4.28 0.74
N LEU A 396 -4.91 3.64 1.82
CA LEU A 396 -4.28 3.75 3.14
C LEU A 396 -2.87 3.14 3.16
N ILE A 397 -2.66 2.01 2.49
CA ILE A 397 -1.34 1.39 2.36
C ILE A 397 -0.38 2.29 1.59
N VAL A 398 -0.81 2.95 0.51
CA VAL A 398 0.04 3.88 -0.25
C VAL A 398 0.48 5.06 0.61
N LEU A 399 -0.43 5.58 1.44
CA LEU A 399 -0.12 6.64 2.39
C LEU A 399 0.98 6.20 3.36
N HIS A 400 0.86 5.00 3.94
CA HIS A 400 1.92 4.43 4.79
C HIS A 400 3.21 4.10 4.01
N THR A 401 3.11 3.65 2.76
CA THR A 401 4.27 3.34 1.93
C THR A 401 5.15 4.57 1.73
N SER A 402 4.53 5.75 1.61
CA SER A 402 5.24 7.03 1.54
C SER A 402 6.11 7.24 2.79
N TYR A 403 5.61 6.93 3.99
CA TYR A 403 6.40 6.92 5.22
C TYR A 403 7.48 5.81 5.22
N MET A 404 7.13 4.59 4.83
CA MET A 404 8.04 3.44 4.89
C MET A 404 9.30 3.66 4.05
N ILE A 405 9.19 4.40 2.93
CA ILE A 405 10.33 4.77 2.09
C ILE A 405 11.34 5.66 2.83
N TYR A 406 10.88 6.58 3.70
CA TYR A 406 11.77 7.35 4.58
C TYR A 406 12.50 6.46 5.59
N SER A 407 11.88 5.36 6.02
CA SER A 407 12.56 4.38 6.89
C SER A 407 13.52 3.46 6.13
N LEU A 408 13.31 3.26 4.82
CA LEU A 408 14.17 2.44 3.97
C LEU A 408 15.44 3.14 3.50
N ALA A 409 15.38 4.45 3.26
CA ALA A 409 16.54 5.21 2.78
C ALA A 409 16.43 6.68 3.24
N PRO A 410 16.57 6.94 4.56
CA PRO A 410 16.29 8.26 5.14
C PRO A 410 17.13 9.36 4.51
N GLN A 411 18.43 9.16 4.27
CA GLN A 411 19.28 10.23 3.73
C GLN A 411 18.87 10.62 2.31
N TYR A 412 18.68 9.62 1.43
CA TYR A 412 18.30 9.89 0.05
C TYR A 412 16.89 10.49 -0.05
N VAL A 413 15.91 9.99 0.71
CA VAL A 413 14.51 10.43 0.56
C VAL A 413 14.26 11.79 1.23
N MET A 414 14.98 12.10 2.33
CA MET A 414 14.87 13.40 2.98
C MET A 414 15.56 14.50 2.20
N TYR A 415 16.77 14.26 1.69
CA TYR A 415 17.64 15.31 1.15
C TYR A 415 17.91 15.17 -0.36
N GLY A 416 17.49 14.07 -0.99
CA GLY A 416 17.81 13.80 -2.38
C GLY A 416 19.31 13.75 -2.64
N SER A 417 19.72 14.24 -3.80
CA SER A 417 21.12 14.31 -4.22
C SER A 417 21.89 15.54 -3.74
N GLN A 418 21.33 16.29 -2.80
CA GLN A 418 21.85 17.61 -2.48
C GLN A 418 23.26 17.53 -1.89
N LYS A 419 24.14 18.41 -2.37
CA LYS A 419 25.45 18.65 -1.77
C LYS A 419 25.51 20.09 -1.30
N TYR A 420 26.41 20.35 -0.35
CA TYR A 420 26.54 21.66 0.27
C TYR A 420 27.99 22.11 0.21
N LEU A 421 28.19 23.32 -0.26
CA LEU A 421 29.48 23.98 -0.17
C LEU A 421 29.50 24.74 1.15
N VAL A 422 30.27 24.23 2.11
CA VAL A 422 30.45 24.92 3.38
C VAL A 422 31.73 25.73 3.27
N GLN A 423 31.57 27.05 3.34
CA GLN A 423 32.68 27.99 3.24
C GLN A 423 33.12 28.34 4.67
N TRP A 424 34.26 27.81 5.09
CA TRP A 424 34.86 28.14 6.38
C TRP A 424 36.04 29.09 6.17
N GLY A 425 36.07 30.17 6.94
CA GLY A 425 37.21 31.09 6.96
C GLY A 425 38.34 30.48 7.77
N VAL A 426 39.44 30.11 7.09
CA VAL A 426 40.69 29.71 7.73
C VAL A 426 41.61 30.92 7.76
N ILE A 427 42.02 31.33 8.96
CA ILE A 427 43.03 32.39 9.10
C ILE A 427 44.39 31.75 8.86
N VAL A 428 45.02 32.09 7.74
CA VAL A 428 46.38 31.63 7.42
C VAL A 428 47.35 32.75 7.77
N ALA A 429 48.29 32.46 8.68
CA ALA A 429 49.39 33.35 8.99
C ALA A 429 50.58 33.02 8.07
N THR A 430 51.01 33.98 7.27
CA THR A 430 52.22 33.85 6.45
C THR A 430 53.33 34.72 7.02
N TYR A 431 54.53 34.15 7.09
CA TYR A 431 55.73 34.85 7.56
C TYR A 431 56.47 35.44 6.37
N ASN A 432 56.65 36.77 6.39
CA ASN A 432 57.60 37.40 5.47
C ASN A 432 59.04 37.18 5.97
N PRO A 433 60.05 37.19 5.08
CA PRO A 433 61.47 37.08 5.46
C PRO A 433 61.97 38.22 6.36
N LEU A 434 61.17 39.27 6.56
CA LEU A 434 61.40 40.39 7.49
C LEU A 434 60.74 40.23 8.88
N GLY A 435 60.07 39.10 9.17
CA GLY A 435 59.51 38.80 10.50
C GLY A 435 58.11 39.38 10.79
N ASN A 436 57.50 40.09 9.84
CA ASN A 436 56.13 40.60 10.00
C ASN A 436 55.07 39.51 9.74
N ILE A 437 54.07 39.42 10.61
CA ILE A 437 52.95 38.46 10.52
C ILE A 437 51.82 39.10 9.70
N PHE A 438 51.56 38.56 8.51
CA PHE A 438 50.33 38.87 7.75
C PHE A 438 49.27 37.81 8.04
N ARG A 439 48.09 38.23 8.51
CA ARG A 439 46.91 37.38 8.65
C ARG A 439 46.01 37.59 7.44
N SER A 440 45.90 36.57 6.60
CA SER A 440 44.99 36.52 5.47
C SER A 440 43.80 35.63 5.81
N LEU A 441 42.58 36.09 5.51
CA LEU A 441 41.37 35.28 5.62
C LEU A 441 41.22 34.48 4.31
N LEU A 442 41.57 33.20 4.36
CA LEU A 442 41.39 32.29 3.23
C LEU A 442 40.07 31.54 3.40
N TYR A 443 39.17 31.69 2.45
CA TYR A 443 37.94 30.91 2.43
C TYR A 443 38.19 29.57 1.75
N VAL A 444 38.17 28.49 2.53
CA VAL A 444 38.24 27.13 1.99
C VAL A 444 36.82 26.63 1.79
N SER A 445 36.51 26.26 0.55
CA SER A 445 35.22 25.71 0.16
C SER A 445 35.32 24.19 0.14
N ILE A 446 34.69 23.52 1.10
CA ILE A 446 34.65 22.05 1.16
C ILE A 446 33.24 21.60 0.78
N LEU A 447 33.18 20.70 -0.20
CA LEU A 447 31.93 20.06 -0.60
C LEU A 447 31.59 18.99 0.43
N PHE A 448 30.68 19.31 1.35
CA PHE A 448 30.14 18.33 2.28
C PHE A 448 28.93 17.62 1.65
N PRO A 449 28.81 16.30 1.83
CA PRO A 449 27.58 15.59 1.50
C PRO A 449 26.42 15.98 2.44
N PHE A 450 26.69 16.63 3.58
CA PHE A 450 25.68 16.94 4.59
C PHE A 450 26.06 18.14 5.49
N ASN A 451 25.16 19.11 5.67
CA ASN A 451 25.22 20.13 6.73
C ASN A 451 23.80 20.44 7.22
N LEU A 452 23.50 20.16 8.50
CA LEU A 452 22.14 20.17 9.08
C LEU A 452 21.40 21.50 8.93
N ASP A 453 22.11 22.62 8.96
CA ASP A 453 21.47 23.95 8.99
C ASP A 453 21.11 24.52 7.61
N GLN A 454 21.58 23.88 6.52
CA GLN A 454 21.33 24.34 5.14
C GLN A 454 20.52 23.35 4.29
N CYS A 455 20.24 22.14 4.80
CA CYS A 455 19.51 21.10 4.09
C CYS A 455 18.03 21.43 3.86
N ILE A 456 17.57 21.42 2.60
CA ILE A 456 16.14 21.54 2.28
C ILE A 456 15.56 20.12 2.31
N VAL A 457 14.64 19.86 3.23
CA VAL A 457 13.93 18.58 3.33
C VAL A 457 12.78 18.50 2.35
N THR A 458 12.48 17.28 1.89
CA THR A 458 11.27 17.00 1.10
C THR A 458 9.99 17.39 1.87
N ARG A 459 8.99 17.88 1.15
CA ARG A 459 7.76 18.41 1.79
C ARG A 459 6.94 17.31 2.45
N THR A 460 6.96 16.10 1.89
CA THR A 460 6.30 14.93 2.50
C THR A 460 6.83 14.62 3.90
N TYR A 461 8.13 14.78 4.13
CA TYR A 461 8.74 14.55 5.45
C TYR A 461 8.10 15.43 6.52
N LEU A 462 7.87 16.71 6.21
CA LEU A 462 7.27 17.69 7.12
C LEU A 462 5.82 17.32 7.50
N PHE A 463 5.06 16.66 6.62
CA PHE A 463 3.70 16.21 6.94
C PHE A 463 3.70 14.99 7.85
N LEU A 464 4.54 14.01 7.57
CA LEU A 464 4.50 12.70 8.23
C LEU A 464 5.21 12.67 9.58
N HIS A 465 6.23 13.50 9.76
CA HIS A 465 7.04 13.56 10.96
C HIS A 465 6.75 14.77 11.85
N LYS A 466 5.69 15.54 11.56
CA LYS A 466 5.30 16.73 12.33
C LYS A 466 5.04 16.43 13.80
N PHE A 467 4.48 15.25 14.08
CA PHE A 467 4.12 14.81 15.42
C PHE A 467 5.03 13.66 15.86
N TRP A 468 5.67 13.82 17.03
CA TRP A 468 6.63 12.86 17.57
C TRP A 468 5.98 11.50 17.89
N PHE A 469 4.75 11.49 18.44
CA PHE A 469 4.06 10.26 18.85
C PHE A 469 3.65 9.38 17.64
N PHE A 470 3.25 9.99 16.51
CA PHE A 470 3.01 9.22 15.28
C PHE A 470 4.31 8.61 14.76
N SER A 471 5.41 9.35 14.80
CA SER A 471 6.74 8.84 14.43
C SER A 471 7.17 7.65 15.30
N ALA A 472 6.90 7.70 16.60
CA ALA A 472 7.14 6.57 17.51
C ALA A 472 6.26 5.35 17.15
N ALA A 473 4.97 5.55 16.87
CA ALA A 473 4.06 4.47 16.47
C ALA A 473 4.54 3.77 15.19
N TYR A 474 4.99 4.54 14.20
CA TYR A 474 5.53 3.96 12.97
C TYR A 474 6.84 3.19 13.17
N TYR A 475 7.71 3.66 14.08
CA TYR A 475 8.93 2.94 14.43
C TYR A 475 8.62 1.53 14.95
N PHE A 476 7.69 1.40 15.90
CA PHE A 476 7.25 0.07 16.37
C PHE A 476 6.54 -0.72 15.27
N GLY A 477 5.78 -0.05 14.41
CA GLY A 477 5.17 -0.66 13.23
C GLY A 477 6.17 -1.31 12.28
N ASN A 478 7.34 -0.70 12.06
CA ASN A 478 8.38 -1.30 11.23
C ASN A 478 8.91 -2.62 11.82
N TRP A 479 9.05 -2.73 13.14
CA TRP A 479 9.43 -3.98 13.80
C TRP A 479 8.35 -5.06 13.64
N ALA A 480 7.08 -4.68 13.81
CA ALA A 480 5.95 -5.58 13.57
C ALA A 480 5.89 -6.04 12.10
N PHE A 481 6.15 -5.15 11.15
CA PHE A 481 6.22 -5.47 9.73
C PHE A 481 7.29 -6.52 9.42
N ILE A 482 8.50 -6.38 9.99
CA ILE A 482 9.58 -7.37 9.84
C ILE A 482 9.16 -8.72 10.42
N ALA A 483 8.57 -8.75 11.62
CA ALA A 483 8.13 -9.98 12.26
C ALA A 483 7.07 -10.71 11.43
N VAL A 484 6.04 -10.00 10.96
CA VAL A 484 4.97 -10.59 10.13
C VAL A 484 5.50 -11.06 8.78
N PHE A 485 6.46 -10.35 8.17
CA PHE A 485 7.11 -10.81 6.96
C PHE A 485 7.83 -12.16 7.17
N LEU A 486 8.61 -12.31 8.24
CA LEU A 486 9.32 -13.56 8.55
C LEU A 486 8.36 -14.71 8.81
N ILE A 487 7.29 -14.48 9.58
CA ILE A 487 6.23 -15.47 9.81
C ILE A 487 5.56 -15.83 8.48
N GLY A 488 5.21 -14.84 7.66
CA GLY A 488 4.60 -15.05 6.35
C GLY A 488 5.49 -15.85 5.39
N LEU A 489 6.81 -15.64 5.45
CA LEU A 489 7.78 -16.40 4.67
C LEU A 489 7.81 -17.87 5.10
N ILE A 490 7.84 -18.16 6.41
CA ILE A 490 7.77 -19.53 6.92
C ILE A 490 6.45 -20.20 6.52
N VAL A 491 5.31 -19.54 6.78
CA VAL A 491 3.98 -20.08 6.46
C VAL A 491 3.83 -20.34 4.96
N SER A 492 4.27 -19.40 4.12
CA SER A 492 4.17 -19.55 2.67
C SER A 492 5.19 -20.55 2.11
N CYS A 493 6.29 -20.84 2.81
CA CYS A 493 7.18 -21.96 2.50
C CYS A 493 6.54 -23.31 2.83
N CYS A 494 5.77 -23.41 3.91
CA CYS A 494 5.08 -24.64 4.30
C CYS A 494 3.79 -24.90 3.50
N LYS A 495 3.12 -23.86 2.98
CA LYS A 495 1.84 -24.00 2.25
C LYS A 495 2.02 -24.75 0.92
N GLY A 496 1.13 -25.69 0.60
CA GLY A 496 1.17 -26.47 -0.66
C GLY A 496 0.94 -25.64 -1.92
N LYS A 497 1.01 -26.30 -3.09
CA LYS A 497 0.66 -25.69 -4.38
C LYS A 497 -0.83 -25.32 -4.39
N LYS A 498 -1.15 -24.21 -5.07
CA LYS A 498 -2.52 -23.76 -5.28
C LYS A 498 -3.18 -24.54 -6.41
N SER A 499 -4.50 -24.71 -6.31
CA SER A 499 -5.28 -25.35 -7.37
C SER A 499 -5.41 -24.46 -8.60
N VAL A 500 -5.53 -25.05 -9.79
CA VAL A 500 -5.70 -24.31 -11.06
C VAL A 500 -7.06 -23.59 -11.08
N ILE A 501 -8.07 -24.17 -10.45
CA ILE A 501 -9.45 -23.65 -10.40
C ILE A 501 -9.70 -22.78 -9.15
N GLU A 502 -8.67 -22.50 -8.35
CA GLU A 502 -8.85 -21.79 -7.08
C GLU A 502 -9.46 -20.38 -7.29
N GLY A 503 -10.72 -20.21 -6.86
CA GLY A 503 -11.51 -18.99 -7.01
C GLY A 503 -12.39 -18.91 -8.27
N GLU A 504 -12.39 -19.94 -9.12
CA GLU A 504 -13.30 -20.07 -10.28
C GLU A 504 -14.52 -20.96 -9.95
N VAL A 505 -14.29 -22.05 -9.20
CA VAL A 505 -15.32 -22.96 -8.68
C VAL A 505 -15.06 -23.23 -7.19
N ASP A 506 -15.85 -22.64 -6.30
CA ASP A 506 -15.83 -22.94 -4.86
C ASP A 506 -17.14 -23.64 -4.44
N ASP A 507 -17.12 -24.35 -3.31
CA ASP A 507 -18.29 -25.09 -2.80
C ASP A 507 -19.47 -24.18 -2.39
N ASP A 508 -19.20 -22.89 -2.13
CA ASP A 508 -20.20 -21.85 -1.83
C ASP A 508 -20.92 -21.31 -3.09
N ASP A 509 -20.48 -21.68 -4.31
CA ASP A 509 -21.07 -21.20 -5.57
C ASP A 509 -22.29 -22.04 -6.02
N SER A 510 -22.98 -22.72 -5.10
CA SER A 510 -24.14 -23.59 -5.40
C SER A 510 -25.27 -22.84 -6.13
N ASP A 511 -25.37 -21.53 -5.90
CA ASP A 511 -26.50 -20.69 -6.33
C ASP A 511 -26.26 -19.94 -7.65
N MET A 512 -25.08 -20.10 -8.28
CA MET A 512 -24.74 -19.41 -9.53
C MET A 512 -25.07 -20.31 -10.74
N SER A 513 -25.87 -19.79 -11.68
CA SER A 513 -26.35 -20.51 -12.88
C SER A 513 -25.23 -20.82 -13.88
N ASP A 514 -25.36 -21.96 -14.57
CA ASP A 514 -24.36 -22.59 -15.47
C ASP A 514 -24.00 -21.78 -16.76
N ASP A 515 -24.42 -20.52 -16.90
CA ASP A 515 -24.26 -19.73 -18.14
C ASP A 515 -22.80 -19.25 -18.40
N GLU A 516 -21.90 -19.45 -17.44
CA GLU A 516 -20.55 -18.87 -17.43
C GLU A 516 -19.56 -19.51 -18.43
N LEU A 517 -19.84 -20.72 -18.93
CA LEU A 517 -18.92 -21.45 -19.81
C LEU A 517 -18.78 -20.80 -21.22
N SER A 518 -19.80 -20.05 -21.66
CA SER A 518 -19.87 -19.52 -23.04
C SER A 518 -19.07 -18.23 -23.26
N VAL A 519 -18.74 -17.48 -22.20
CA VAL A 519 -18.17 -16.11 -22.31
C VAL A 519 -16.67 -16.06 -21.97
N TYR A 520 -16.08 -17.17 -21.51
CA TYR A 520 -14.65 -17.23 -21.15
C TYR A 520 -13.73 -17.60 -22.32
N TYR A 521 -14.27 -18.12 -23.43
CA TYR A 521 -13.49 -18.70 -24.53
C TYR A 521 -13.73 -18.06 -25.90
N HIS A 522 -14.32 -16.86 -25.95
CA HIS A 522 -14.40 -16.03 -27.14
C HIS A 522 -13.60 -14.73 -27.01
#